data_AF-A0A656HLJ8-F1
#
_entry.id   AF-A0A656HLJ8-F1
#
_cell.length_a   1.000
_cell.length_b   1.000
_cell.length_c   1.000
_cell.angle_alpha   90.00
_cell.angle_beta   90.00
_cell.angle_gamma   90.00
#
_symmetry.space_group_name_H-M   'P 1'
#
loop_
_entity.id
_entity.type
_entity.pdbx_description
1 polymer ?
#
loop_
_entity_poly.entity_id
_entity_poly.type
_entity_poly.pdbx_seq_one_letter_code
_entity_poly.pdbx_strand_id
1 'polypeptide(L)'
;MENIISKNLDDFFTYKTQIIPKDIKYSIQGVNYYQSIHKFNLNNIYAIDRFWAIGSCPHLFFQVDDKLHYKKEILAHCENKTGREIFHIAKNVTSFIIAEIEDEITEIEHILINDKIYQEHIVIKKSELIRVSVSEGDTIEIKGRYVPHYSTSALKVSANKRNQLVGNFLQTTNANLSL
;
A
#
# COMPACT_ATOMS: atom_id res chain seq x y z
N MET A 1 -29.08 -3.17 -30.08
CA MET A 1 -27.62 -3.30 -29.95
C MET A 1 -27.34 -4.68 -29.42
N GLU A 2 -27.06 -5.63 -30.31
CA GLU A 2 -26.77 -7.01 -29.91
C GLU A 2 -25.33 -7.10 -29.40
N ASN A 3 -25.18 -7.71 -28.23
CA ASN A 3 -23.92 -7.85 -27.52
C ASN A 3 -23.06 -8.92 -28.22
N ILE A 4 -21.89 -8.56 -28.74
CA ILE A 4 -21.00 -9.47 -29.50
C ILE A 4 -20.56 -10.68 -28.64
N ILE A 5 -20.65 -10.57 -27.31
CA ILE A 5 -20.30 -11.64 -26.38
C ILE A 5 -21.32 -12.80 -26.41
N SER A 6 -22.57 -12.56 -26.83
CA SER A 6 -23.63 -13.57 -26.72
C SER A 6 -23.68 -14.62 -27.84
N LYS A 7 -22.77 -14.57 -28.84
CA LYS A 7 -22.80 -15.49 -30.00
C LYS A 7 -21.76 -16.60 -30.01
N ASN A 8 -20.74 -16.58 -29.15
CA ASN A 8 -19.65 -17.59 -29.19
C ASN A 8 -19.20 -18.02 -27.78
N LEU A 9 -20.14 -18.29 -26.88
CA LEU A 9 -19.79 -18.86 -25.56
C LEU A 9 -19.51 -20.38 -25.63
N ASP A 10 -19.95 -21.07 -26.69
CA ASP A 10 -19.75 -22.51 -26.86
C ASP A 10 -18.38 -22.89 -27.48
N ASP A 11 -17.59 -21.91 -27.95
CA ASP A 11 -16.32 -22.15 -28.68
C ASP A 11 -15.04 -22.01 -27.84
N PHE A 12 -15.14 -21.69 -26.54
CA PHE A 12 -13.96 -21.48 -25.71
C PHE A 12 -13.98 -22.31 -24.42
N PHE A 13 -13.22 -23.42 -24.44
CA PHE A 13 -12.72 -24.06 -23.24
C PHE A 13 -11.21 -23.84 -23.14
N THR A 14 -10.76 -23.07 -22.15
CA THR A 14 -9.33 -22.95 -21.84
C THR A 14 -9.01 -23.60 -20.50
N TYR A 15 -8.31 -24.74 -20.56
CA TYR A 15 -7.58 -25.31 -19.44
C TYR A 15 -6.09 -25.32 -19.78
N LYS A 16 -5.26 -24.67 -18.94
CA LYS A 16 -3.79 -24.74 -18.92
C LYS A 16 -2.97 -24.31 -20.16
N THR A 17 -3.54 -23.64 -21.16
CA THR A 17 -2.74 -23.05 -22.26
C THR A 17 -2.92 -21.54 -22.35
N GLN A 18 -1.80 -20.81 -22.24
CA GLN A 18 -1.75 -19.36 -22.36
C GLN A 18 -1.98 -18.93 -23.81
N ILE A 19 -2.99 -18.10 -24.06
CA ILE A 19 -3.17 -17.42 -25.34
C ILE A 19 -2.36 -16.12 -25.29
N ILE A 20 -1.30 -16.03 -26.08
CA ILE A 20 -0.53 -14.79 -26.25
C ILE A 20 -0.92 -14.20 -27.61
N PRO A 21 -1.85 -13.23 -27.64
CA PRO A 21 -2.29 -12.64 -28.89
C PRO A 21 -1.11 -11.86 -29.52
N LYS A 22 -0.87 -12.11 -30.81
CA LYS A 22 0.23 -11.49 -31.57
C LYS A 22 -0.23 -10.32 -32.42
N ASP A 23 -1.49 -10.32 -32.84
CA ASP A 23 -2.06 -9.35 -33.76
C ASP A 23 -3.56 -9.18 -33.51
N ILE A 24 -4.07 -7.98 -33.79
CA ILE A 24 -5.49 -7.64 -33.80
C ILE A 24 -5.86 -7.27 -35.23
N LYS A 25 -6.92 -7.91 -35.74
CA LYS A 25 -7.55 -7.60 -37.02
C LYS A 25 -9.00 -7.19 -36.77
N TYR A 26 -9.41 -6.03 -37.29
CA TYR A 26 -10.78 -5.56 -37.17
C TYR A 26 -11.20 -4.77 -38.41
N SER A 27 -12.51 -4.62 -38.64
CA SER A 27 -13.05 -3.88 -39.79
C SER A 27 -13.98 -2.77 -39.30
N ILE A 28 -13.78 -1.54 -39.76
CA ILE A 28 -14.69 -0.41 -39.52
C ILE A 28 -15.15 0.09 -40.88
N GLN A 29 -16.46 0.07 -41.12
CA GLN A 29 -17.07 0.55 -42.38
C GLN A 29 -16.45 -0.05 -43.64
N GLY A 30 -16.08 -1.34 -43.58
CA GLY A 30 -15.47 -2.07 -44.70
C GLY A 30 -13.96 -1.86 -44.87
N VAL A 31 -13.34 -0.97 -44.07
CA VAL A 31 -11.89 -0.80 -44.03
C VAL A 31 -11.29 -1.78 -43.03
N ASN A 32 -10.34 -2.59 -43.49
CA ASN A 32 -9.64 -3.56 -42.65
C ASN A 32 -8.43 -2.91 -41.98
N TYR A 33 -8.37 -3.06 -40.66
CA TYR A 33 -7.28 -2.58 -39.81
C TYR A 33 -6.48 -3.76 -39.27
N TYR A 34 -5.17 -3.55 -39.18
CA TYR A 34 -4.23 -4.52 -38.65
C TYR A 34 -3.30 -3.82 -37.66
N GLN A 35 -3.19 -4.38 -36.45
CA GLN A 35 -2.29 -3.90 -35.41
C GLN A 35 -1.55 -5.09 -34.81
N SER A 36 -0.23 -5.13 -34.93
CA SER A 36 0.58 -6.10 -34.19
C SER A 36 0.61 -5.75 -32.70
N ILE A 37 0.49 -6.77 -31.86
CA ILE A 37 0.68 -6.69 -30.42
C ILE A 37 2.16 -6.95 -30.15
N HIS A 38 2.88 -5.89 -29.78
CA HIS A 38 4.28 -6.02 -29.44
C HIS A 38 4.45 -6.87 -28.18
N LYS A 39 5.51 -7.69 -28.15
CA LYS A 39 5.95 -8.33 -26.90
C LYS A 39 6.20 -7.23 -25.88
N PHE A 40 5.73 -7.43 -24.65
CA PHE A 40 6.00 -6.52 -23.54
C PHE A 40 7.51 -6.29 -23.44
N ASN A 41 7.94 -5.07 -23.79
CA ASN A 41 9.34 -4.71 -23.90
C ASN A 41 9.73 -3.92 -22.66
N LEU A 42 10.44 -4.57 -21.73
CA LEU A 42 10.93 -3.94 -20.50
C LEU A 42 11.87 -2.75 -20.77
N ASN A 43 12.49 -2.69 -21.96
CA ASN A 43 13.39 -1.61 -22.37
C ASN A 43 12.64 -0.42 -23.00
N ASN A 44 11.33 -0.52 -23.20
CA ASN A 44 10.49 0.55 -23.78
C ASN A 44 9.25 0.79 -22.93
N ILE A 45 9.46 0.89 -21.61
CA ILE A 45 8.42 1.26 -20.65
C ILE A 45 8.49 2.77 -20.45
N TYR A 46 7.41 3.45 -20.85
CA TYR A 46 7.16 4.81 -20.41
C TYR A 46 6.37 4.76 -19.10
N ALA A 47 7.09 4.84 -17.98
CA ALA A 47 6.48 4.92 -16.66
C ALA A 47 6.18 6.39 -16.35
N ILE A 48 4.89 6.75 -16.36
CA ILE A 48 4.45 8.03 -15.82
C ILE A 48 4.27 7.84 -14.31
N ASP A 49 5.32 8.16 -13.54
CA ASP A 49 5.18 8.36 -12.11
C ASP A 49 4.45 9.70 -11.89
N ARG A 50 3.12 9.63 -11.75
CA ARG A 50 2.30 10.82 -11.48
C ARG A 50 2.43 11.32 -10.05
N PHE A 51 3.39 10.83 -9.25
CA PHE A 51 3.44 11.07 -7.82
C PHE A 51 2.05 10.89 -7.20
N TRP A 52 1.32 9.84 -7.61
CA TRP A 52 0.18 9.36 -6.83
C TRP A 52 0.79 8.75 -5.58
N ALA A 53 1.17 9.67 -4.69
CA ALA A 53 1.95 9.44 -3.51
C ALA A 53 1.14 8.53 -2.61
N ILE A 54 1.49 7.25 -2.65
CA ILE A 54 1.71 6.48 -1.44
C ILE A 54 2.35 7.46 -0.45
N GLY A 55 1.66 7.74 0.65
CA GLY A 55 2.00 8.82 1.57
C GLY A 55 3.43 8.71 2.09
N SER A 56 3.89 9.79 2.71
CA SER A 56 5.00 9.74 3.66
C SER A 56 4.59 8.98 4.92
N CYS A 57 5.59 8.48 5.64
CA CYS A 57 5.46 7.78 6.92
C CYS A 57 4.68 8.57 7.98
N PRO A 58 4.31 7.90 9.09
CA PRO A 58 4.56 6.49 9.42
C PRO A 58 3.55 5.49 8.81
N HIS A 59 3.94 4.22 8.75
CA HIS A 59 3.15 3.12 8.19
C HIS A 59 2.31 2.42 9.25
N LEU A 60 1.05 2.14 8.93
CA LEU A 60 0.12 1.38 9.77
C LEU A 60 -0.09 -0.04 9.22
N PHE A 61 0.02 -1.00 10.14
CA PHE A 61 -0.25 -2.41 9.88
C PHE A 61 -1.22 -2.98 10.90
N PHE A 62 -2.01 -3.96 10.50
CA PHE A 62 -2.88 -4.74 11.39
C PHE A 62 -2.41 -6.18 11.46
N GLN A 63 -2.42 -6.76 12.66
CA GLN A 63 -2.24 -8.20 12.84
C GLN A 63 -3.60 -8.90 12.88
N VAL A 64 -3.78 -9.85 11.96
CA VAL A 64 -4.95 -10.73 11.84
C VAL A 64 -4.44 -12.15 11.74
N ASP A 65 -4.92 -13.04 12.61
CA ASP A 65 -4.56 -14.48 12.60
C ASP A 65 -3.04 -14.73 12.46
N ASP A 66 -2.26 -14.07 13.31
CA ASP A 66 -0.78 -14.11 13.36
C ASP A 66 -0.04 -13.63 12.11
N LYS A 67 -0.74 -12.96 11.21
CA LYS A 67 -0.16 -12.30 10.04
C LYS A 67 -0.33 -10.80 10.10
N LEU A 68 0.74 -10.12 9.76
CA LEU A 68 0.77 -8.68 9.59
C LEU A 68 0.31 -8.32 8.18
N HIS A 69 -0.64 -7.39 8.12
CA HIS A 69 -1.22 -6.84 6.90
C HIS A 69 -0.98 -5.33 6.87
N TYR A 70 -0.39 -4.84 5.79
CA TYR A 70 -0.26 -3.41 5.57
C TYR A 70 -1.64 -2.78 5.35
N LYS A 71 -1.89 -1.63 5.99
CA LYS A 71 -3.19 -0.95 5.93
C LYS A 71 -3.14 0.34 5.12
N LYS A 72 -2.30 1.29 5.55
CA LYS A 72 -2.12 2.62 4.95
C LYS A 72 -0.96 3.35 5.64
N GLU A 73 -0.59 4.50 5.13
CA GLU A 73 0.11 5.52 5.92
C GLU A 73 -0.86 6.24 6.86
N ILE A 74 -0.35 6.69 8.00
CA ILE A 74 -1.05 7.59 8.91
C ILE A 74 -0.24 8.87 9.05
N LEU A 75 -0.89 9.99 9.38
CA LEU A 75 -0.21 11.28 9.51
C LEU A 75 0.56 11.73 8.23
N ALA A 76 0.29 11.14 7.06
CA ALA A 76 0.99 11.42 5.80
C ALA A 76 0.95 12.90 5.38
N HIS A 77 -0.03 13.66 5.87
CA HIS A 77 -0.15 15.10 5.62
C HIS A 77 0.47 15.96 6.73
N CYS A 78 1.18 15.38 7.69
CA CYS A 78 1.63 16.00 8.94
C CYS A 78 3.16 16.18 8.97
N GLU A 79 3.76 16.50 7.83
CA GLU A 79 5.18 16.86 7.75
C GLU A 79 5.44 18.13 8.57
N ASN A 80 6.32 18.06 9.56
CA ASN A 80 6.71 19.18 10.41
C ASN A 80 5.53 19.90 11.13
N LYS A 81 4.32 19.33 11.12
CA LYS A 81 3.12 19.91 11.76
C LYS A 81 2.30 18.82 12.42
N THR A 82 1.77 19.10 13.61
CA THR A 82 0.90 18.15 14.29
C THR A 82 -0.42 18.01 13.54
N GLY A 83 -0.84 16.76 13.32
CA GLY A 83 -2.18 16.41 12.88
C GLY A 83 -2.75 15.25 13.68
N ARG A 84 -3.89 14.75 13.20
CA ARG A 84 -4.69 13.72 13.87
C ARG A 84 -5.13 12.69 12.84
N GLU A 85 -5.04 11.43 13.22
CA GLU A 85 -5.57 10.30 12.47
C GLU A 85 -6.54 9.51 13.35
N ILE A 86 -7.66 9.07 12.77
CA ILE A 86 -8.64 8.23 13.47
C ILE A 86 -8.96 7.01 12.62
N PHE A 87 -9.02 5.84 13.24
CA PHE A 87 -9.48 4.62 12.59
C PHE A 87 -10.14 3.66 13.58
N HIS A 88 -10.86 2.68 13.04
CA HIS A 88 -11.59 1.69 13.82
C HIS A 88 -10.98 0.30 13.61
N ILE A 89 -10.95 -0.50 14.68
CA ILE A 89 -10.43 -1.86 14.66
C ILE A 89 -11.50 -2.81 14.10
N ALA A 90 -11.16 -3.45 12.97
CA ALA A 90 -12.03 -4.41 12.31
C ALA A 90 -12.03 -5.77 13.04
N LYS A 91 -12.95 -6.65 12.63
CA LYS A 91 -13.01 -8.04 13.06
C LYS A 91 -11.66 -8.74 12.93
N ASN A 92 -11.35 -9.58 13.92
CA ASN A 92 -10.15 -10.43 13.98
C ASN A 92 -8.80 -9.70 14.05
N VAL A 93 -8.79 -8.38 14.21
CA VAL A 93 -7.53 -7.64 14.44
C VAL A 93 -7.21 -7.68 15.94
N THR A 94 -6.03 -8.21 16.29
CA THR A 94 -5.59 -8.35 17.69
C THR A 94 -4.60 -7.28 18.12
N SER A 95 -3.87 -6.69 17.16
CA SER A 95 -2.97 -5.56 17.39
C SER A 95 -2.81 -4.74 16.12
N PHE A 96 -2.43 -3.47 16.29
CA PHE A 96 -1.89 -2.67 15.21
C PHE A 96 -0.43 -2.32 15.48
N ILE A 97 0.30 -2.06 14.40
CA ILE A 97 1.70 -1.65 14.44
C ILE A 97 1.82 -0.33 13.68
N ILE A 98 2.56 0.60 14.28
CA ILE A 98 3.02 1.81 13.62
C ILE A 98 4.53 1.66 13.48
N ALA A 99 5.03 1.74 12.25
CA ALA A 99 6.46 1.61 11.97
C ALA A 99 6.96 2.79 11.15
N GLU A 100 8.16 3.24 11.51
CA GLU A 100 8.92 4.21 10.73
C GLU A 100 9.97 3.43 9.94
N ILE A 101 9.78 3.30 8.63
CA ILE A 101 10.65 2.47 7.78
C ILE A 101 11.63 3.35 7.00
N GLU A 102 11.23 4.58 6.71
CA GLU A 102 11.98 5.57 5.96
C GLU A 102 12.95 6.36 6.86
N ASP A 103 13.73 7.25 6.25
CA ASP A 103 14.72 8.08 6.94
C ASP A 103 14.05 9.31 7.58
N GLU A 104 13.11 9.05 8.46
CA GLU A 104 12.27 10.04 9.13
C GLU A 104 12.18 9.73 10.64
N ILE A 105 11.75 10.72 11.42
CA ILE A 105 11.41 10.53 12.83
C ILE A 105 9.92 10.87 12.98
N THR A 106 9.17 9.93 13.53
CA THR A 106 7.76 10.12 13.89
C THR A 106 7.65 10.46 15.38
N GLU A 107 6.99 11.57 15.69
CA GLU A 107 6.68 12.03 17.04
C GLU A 107 5.16 11.93 17.27
N ILE A 108 4.74 11.04 18.15
CA ILE A 108 3.36 10.88 18.56
C ILE A 108 3.17 11.55 19.93
N GLU A 109 2.31 12.56 19.96
CA GLU A 109 1.89 13.23 21.19
C GLU A 109 1.12 12.26 22.07
N HIS A 110 0.12 11.57 21.50
CA HIS A 110 -0.64 10.53 22.19
C HIS A 110 -1.31 9.54 21.25
N ILE A 111 -1.62 8.37 21.81
CA ILE A 111 -2.54 7.37 21.27
C ILE A 111 -3.71 7.24 22.24
N LEU A 112 -4.93 7.40 21.76
CA LEU A 112 -6.15 7.11 22.50
C LEU A 112 -6.79 5.82 21.99
N ILE A 113 -7.33 5.03 22.92
CA ILE A 113 -8.20 3.89 22.63
C ILE A 113 -9.53 4.17 23.32
N ASN A 114 -10.60 4.31 22.54
CA ASN A 114 -11.94 4.67 23.03
C ASN A 114 -11.91 5.91 23.95
N ASP A 115 -11.30 6.99 23.43
CA ASP A 115 -11.10 8.29 24.11
C ASP A 115 -10.25 8.26 25.39
N LYS A 116 -9.62 7.13 25.73
CA LYS A 116 -8.71 7.01 26.87
C LYS A 116 -7.26 7.00 26.41
N ILE A 117 -6.42 7.78 27.09
CA ILE A 117 -4.98 7.79 26.85
C ILE A 117 -4.42 6.40 27.08
N TYR A 118 -3.89 5.80 26.02
CA TYR A 118 -3.15 4.55 26.08
C TYR A 118 -1.67 4.84 26.35
N GLN A 119 -1.09 5.78 25.61
CA GLN A 119 0.31 6.17 25.73
C GLN A 119 0.53 7.57 25.17
N GLU A 120 1.53 8.27 25.71
CA GLU A 120 1.92 9.63 25.31
C GLU A 120 3.42 9.72 25.05
N HIS A 121 3.82 10.77 24.32
CA HIS A 121 5.22 11.15 24.08
C HIS A 121 6.07 10.01 23.48
N ILE A 122 5.60 9.43 22.38
CA ILE A 122 6.29 8.35 21.68
C ILE A 122 7.14 8.95 20.56
N VAL A 123 8.39 8.50 20.47
CA VAL A 123 9.26 8.79 19.33
C VAL A 123 9.59 7.47 18.64
N ILE A 124 9.34 7.41 17.34
CA ILE A 124 9.63 6.26 16.50
C ILE A 124 10.66 6.71 15.46
N LYS A 125 11.87 6.15 15.53
CA LYS A 125 12.93 6.41 14.57
C LYS A 125 12.91 5.37 13.45
N LYS A 126 13.67 5.63 12.39
CA LYS A 126 13.92 4.66 11.32
C LYS A 126 14.16 3.24 11.83
N SER A 127 13.45 2.29 11.22
CA SER A 127 13.43 0.86 11.54
C SER A 127 12.90 0.50 12.92
N GLU A 128 12.36 1.47 13.68
CA GLU A 128 11.64 1.21 14.92
C GLU A 128 10.13 1.08 14.64
N LEU A 129 9.45 0.41 15.57
CA LEU A 129 8.02 0.24 15.54
C LEU A 129 7.45 0.25 16.95
N ILE A 130 6.17 0.54 17.05
CA ILE A 130 5.37 0.28 18.23
C ILE A 130 4.23 -0.67 17.88
N ARG A 131 3.89 -1.52 18.84
CA ARG A 131 2.78 -2.45 18.74
C ARG A 131 1.79 -2.17 19.84
N VAL A 132 0.52 -2.06 19.48
CA VAL A 132 -0.58 -1.77 20.40
C VAL A 132 -1.60 -2.89 20.29
N SER A 133 -1.90 -3.54 21.42
CA SER A 133 -2.94 -4.57 21.48
C SER A 133 -4.31 -3.91 21.52
N VAL A 134 -5.26 -4.43 20.76
CA VAL A 134 -6.59 -3.85 20.59
C VAL A 134 -7.66 -4.92 20.47
N SER A 135 -8.92 -4.54 20.68
CA SER A 135 -10.10 -5.38 20.49
C SER A 135 -10.93 -4.92 19.29
N GLU A 136 -11.70 -5.85 18.74
CA GLU A 136 -12.69 -5.52 17.71
C GLU A 136 -13.62 -4.39 18.19
N GLY A 137 -13.83 -3.39 17.33
CA GLY A 137 -14.70 -2.24 17.61
C GLY A 137 -14.00 -1.08 18.33
N ASP A 138 -12.76 -1.24 18.78
CA ASP A 138 -12.01 -0.13 19.36
C ASP A 138 -11.85 1.02 18.36
N THR A 139 -12.01 2.24 18.85
CA THR A 139 -11.73 3.47 18.11
C THR A 139 -10.36 4.00 18.54
N ILE A 140 -9.46 4.12 17.56
CA ILE A 140 -8.10 4.58 17.78
C ILE A 140 -7.95 5.99 17.26
N GLU A 141 -7.40 6.86 18.10
CA GLU A 141 -6.95 8.18 17.71
C GLU A 141 -5.45 8.31 17.93
N ILE A 142 -4.77 8.87 16.95
CA ILE A 142 -3.34 9.17 17.02
C ILE A 142 -3.15 10.64 16.70
N LYS A 143 -2.44 11.34 17.57
CA LYS A 143 -2.05 12.73 17.34
C LYS A 143 -0.53 12.83 17.32
N GLY A 144 0.01 13.45 16.28
CA GLY A 144 1.45 13.52 16.09
C GLY A 144 1.87 14.17 14.79
N ARG A 145 3.15 14.06 14.48
CA ARG A 145 3.80 14.56 13.27
C ARG A 145 4.98 13.68 12.89
N TYR A 146 5.48 13.87 11.67
CA TYR A 146 6.76 13.28 11.26
C TYR A 146 7.72 14.37 10.76
N VAL A 147 9.01 14.11 10.92
CA VAL A 147 10.10 15.02 10.57
C VAL A 147 11.12 14.25 9.71
N PRO A 148 11.23 14.56 8.41
CA PRO A 148 12.25 13.97 7.55
C PRO A 148 13.67 14.38 7.96
N HIS A 149 14.64 13.46 7.88
CA HIS A 149 16.04 13.78 8.16
C HIS A 149 16.71 14.65 7.09
N TYR A 150 16.21 14.61 5.84
CA TYR A 150 16.73 15.40 4.74
C TYR A 150 15.66 16.34 4.16
N SER A 151 16.02 17.61 3.96
CA SER A 151 15.18 18.59 3.26
C SER A 151 14.89 18.11 1.83
N THR A 152 13.61 18.13 1.45
CA THR A 152 12.94 17.45 0.33
C THR A 152 13.42 17.72 -1.12
N SER A 153 14.65 18.15 -1.38
CA SER A 153 15.14 18.47 -2.74
C SER A 153 16.07 17.44 -3.37
N ALA A 154 16.64 16.49 -2.61
CA ALA A 154 17.50 15.45 -3.15
C ALA A 154 17.02 14.07 -2.69
N LEU A 155 16.58 13.24 -3.65
CA LEU A 155 16.22 11.82 -3.47
C LEU A 155 14.87 11.56 -2.78
N LYS A 156 13.77 12.00 -3.41
CA LYS A 156 12.48 11.34 -3.15
C LYS A 156 12.60 9.87 -3.58
N VAL A 157 12.57 8.96 -2.60
CA VAL A 157 12.57 7.52 -2.83
C VAL A 157 11.42 7.18 -3.79
N SER A 158 11.72 6.51 -4.91
CA SER A 158 10.72 6.14 -5.91
C SER A 158 9.66 5.22 -5.30
N ALA A 159 8.43 5.28 -5.82
CA ALA A 159 7.32 4.44 -5.33
C ALA A 159 7.68 2.94 -5.31
N ASN A 160 8.43 2.47 -6.31
CA ASN A 160 8.93 1.10 -6.38
C ASN A 160 9.82 0.73 -5.20
N LYS A 161 10.70 1.64 -4.79
CA LYS A 161 11.62 1.41 -3.67
C LYS A 161 10.86 1.40 -2.34
N ARG A 162 9.82 2.22 -2.16
CA ARG A 162 8.94 2.17 -0.97
C ARG A 162 8.17 0.86 -0.90
N ASN A 163 7.54 0.44 -1.99
CA ASN A 163 6.85 -0.86 -2.05
C ASN A 163 7.79 -2.01 -1.70
N GLN A 164 9.04 -1.95 -2.14
CA GLN A 164 10.06 -2.92 -1.77
C GLN A 164 10.35 -2.88 -0.25
N LEU A 165 10.48 -1.69 0.34
CA LEU A 165 10.74 -1.54 1.78
C LEU A 165 9.58 -2.11 2.63
N VAL A 166 8.34 -1.73 2.31
CA VAL A 166 7.14 -2.25 2.99
C VAL A 166 7.02 -3.77 2.80
N GLY A 167 7.25 -4.27 1.58
CA GLY A 167 7.22 -5.70 1.28
C GLY A 167 8.27 -6.49 2.08
N ASN A 168 9.51 -5.98 2.15
CA ASN A 168 10.58 -6.59 2.94
C ASN A 168 10.25 -6.58 4.43
N PHE A 169 9.68 -5.48 4.95
CA PHE A 169 9.24 -5.37 6.33
C PHE A 169 8.17 -6.41 6.68
N LEU A 170 7.15 -6.56 5.83
CA LEU A 170 6.11 -7.58 5.99
C LEU A 170 6.70 -9.00 5.99
N GLN A 171 7.58 -9.31 5.04
CA GLN A 171 8.18 -10.63 4.93
C GLN A 171 8.99 -10.99 6.18
N THR A 172 9.84 -10.07 6.63
CA THR A 172 10.72 -10.28 7.79
C THR A 172 9.91 -10.40 9.07
N THR A 173 8.94 -9.50 9.29
CA THR A 173 8.13 -9.49 10.51
C THR A 173 7.22 -10.71 10.60
N ASN A 174 6.60 -11.13 9.50
CA ASN A 174 5.76 -12.33 9.48
C ASN A 174 6.55 -13.62 9.70
N ALA A 175 7.79 -13.71 9.19
CA ALA A 175 8.66 -14.85 9.46
C ALA A 175 8.98 -14.97 10.96
N ASN A 176 9.21 -13.83 11.63
CA ASN A 176 9.48 -13.80 13.07
C ASN A 176 8.24 -14.08 13.94
N LEU A 177 7.02 -13.83 13.44
CA LEU A 177 5.76 -14.16 14.12
C LEU A 177 5.39 -15.64 14.01
N SER A 178 6.00 -16.37 13.07
CA SER A 178 5.73 -17.79 12.82
C SER A 178 6.65 -18.74 13.57
N LEU A 179 7.52 -18.22 14.44
CA LEU A 179 8.45 -18.95 15.31
C LEU A 179 7.99 -18.87 16.76
#